data_AF-A0AAV3Z0S5-F1
#
_entry.id   AF-A0AAV3Z0S5-F1
#
_cell.length_a   1.000
_cell.length_b   1.000
_cell.length_c   1.000
_cell.angle_alpha   90.00
_cell.angle_beta   90.00
_cell.angle_gamma   90.00
#
_symmetry.space_group_name_H-M   'P 1'
#
loop_
_entity.id
_entity.type
_entity.pdbx_description
1 polymer ?
#
loop_
_entity_poly.entity_id
_entity_poly.type
_entity_poly.pdbx_seq_one_letter_code
_entity_poly.pdbx_strand_id
1 'polypeptide(L)'
;MNAGYRLIGPNKCGATKAYNGLAYAKEDDPTITILFDINAEIAGIQTRIKVSDEQRTGFPPKSLRPPFVLDGKDNDSYVLTAYFEDPSKICTEQRRERLEVKSTGENLWIQTGSSPSEVMKIAKNQSDISAPWVEGKCFVTMGMHYWYNTTADSNCDELLPVFLLYNGGRLNGFGFVALADIESAYYEHPEYKDFKMFMKEVPKCLESKGRISTTHVYMTRPLLNYC
;
A
#
# COMPACT_ATOMS: atom_id res chain seq x y z
N MET A 1 -23.47 -15.48 0.83
CA MET A 1 -22.47 -15.85 -0.21
C MET A 1 -21.17 -15.16 0.16
N ASN A 2 -20.13 -15.91 0.56
CA ASN A 2 -18.78 -15.34 0.62
C ASN A 2 -18.34 -15.13 -0.83
N ALA A 3 -18.02 -13.90 -1.23
CA ALA A 3 -17.55 -13.55 -2.58
C ALA A 3 -16.12 -14.08 -2.86
N GLY A 4 -15.80 -15.28 -2.37
CA GLY A 4 -14.45 -15.86 -2.37
C GLY A 4 -13.50 -15.25 -1.34
N TYR A 5 -13.99 -14.47 -0.37
CA TYR A 5 -13.16 -13.90 0.70
C TYR A 5 -13.26 -14.74 1.98
N ARG A 6 -12.11 -14.94 2.63
CA ARG A 6 -12.02 -15.58 3.95
C ARG A 6 -11.28 -14.69 4.94
N LEU A 7 -11.65 -14.82 6.21
CA LEU A 7 -10.90 -14.21 7.30
C LEU A 7 -9.53 -14.90 7.40
N ILE A 8 -8.47 -14.11 7.33
CA ILE A 8 -7.08 -14.58 7.46
C ILE A 8 -6.36 -14.04 8.69
N GLY A 9 -6.96 -13.03 9.34
CA GLY A 9 -6.44 -12.38 10.55
C GLY A 9 -7.17 -12.81 11.83
N PRO A 10 -7.18 -11.93 12.86
CA PRO A 10 -7.79 -12.25 14.15
C PRO A 10 -9.30 -12.48 14.03
N ASN A 11 -9.83 -13.34 14.89
CA ASN A 11 -11.28 -13.66 14.95
C ASN A 11 -12.14 -12.56 15.58
N LYS A 12 -11.52 -11.49 16.07
CA LYS A 12 -12.15 -10.28 16.61
C LYS A 12 -11.35 -9.07 16.12
N CYS A 13 -12.03 -7.94 15.92
CA CYS A 13 -11.34 -6.69 15.61
C CYS A 13 -10.40 -6.37 16.77
N GLY A 14 -9.13 -6.19 16.47
CA GLY A 14 -8.14 -5.79 17.44
C GLY A 14 -6.84 -5.38 16.78
N ALA A 15 -5.89 -5.00 17.62
CA ALA A 15 -4.51 -4.81 17.21
C ALA A 15 -3.78 -6.15 17.16
N THR A 16 -3.15 -6.44 16.03
CA THR A 16 -2.06 -7.43 15.95
C THR A 16 -0.73 -6.72 16.18
N LYS A 17 0.39 -7.45 16.13
CA LYS A 17 1.71 -6.80 16.08
C LYS A 17 1.91 -6.00 14.80
N ALA A 18 1.26 -6.40 13.71
CA ALA A 18 1.52 -5.87 12.38
C ALA A 18 0.49 -4.83 11.90
N TYR A 19 -0.78 -4.94 12.30
CA TYR A 19 -1.84 -4.05 11.84
C TYR A 19 -3.06 -4.03 12.78
N ASN A 20 -3.98 -3.08 12.56
CA ASN A 20 -5.27 -3.02 13.25
C ASN A 20 -6.44 -3.37 12.30
N GLY A 21 -7.38 -4.20 12.77
CA GLY A 21 -8.60 -4.54 12.03
C GLY A 21 -8.81 -6.03 11.78
N LEU A 22 -9.91 -6.35 11.11
CA LEU A 22 -10.25 -7.69 10.64
C LEU A 22 -9.74 -7.87 9.20
N ALA A 23 -8.80 -8.79 9.01
CA ALA A 23 -8.16 -9.01 7.71
C ALA A 23 -8.86 -10.10 6.89
N TYR A 24 -9.38 -9.73 5.72
CA TYR A 24 -10.00 -10.64 4.77
C TYR A 24 -9.25 -10.63 3.44
N ALA A 25 -9.02 -11.80 2.87
CA ALA A 25 -8.38 -11.94 1.58
C ALA A 25 -9.11 -12.96 0.72
N LYS A 26 -8.87 -12.91 -0.59
CA LYS A 26 -9.44 -13.87 -1.52
C LYS A 26 -8.80 -15.25 -1.30
N GLU A 27 -9.59 -16.32 -1.38
CA GLU A 27 -9.14 -17.67 -1.01
C GLU A 27 -7.96 -18.19 -1.84
N ASP A 28 -7.97 -17.88 -3.14
CA ASP A 28 -6.98 -18.30 -4.13
C ASP A 28 -5.72 -17.42 -4.15
N ASP A 29 -5.85 -16.15 -3.79
CA ASP A 29 -4.75 -15.18 -3.83
C ASP A 29 -4.83 -14.20 -2.64
N PRO A 30 -4.11 -14.48 -1.54
CA PRO A 30 -4.12 -13.63 -0.36
C PRO A 30 -3.14 -12.44 -0.45
N THR A 31 -2.59 -12.16 -1.64
CA THR A 31 -1.61 -11.09 -1.85
C THR A 31 -2.20 -9.72 -1.50
N ILE A 32 -3.47 -9.49 -1.84
CA ILE A 32 -4.20 -8.30 -1.40
C ILE A 32 -5.16 -8.67 -0.28
N THR A 33 -5.08 -7.95 0.82
CA THR A 33 -5.92 -8.17 2.00
C THR A 33 -6.64 -6.87 2.36
N ILE A 34 -7.95 -6.94 2.54
CA ILE A 34 -8.77 -5.82 2.96
C ILE A 34 -8.95 -5.87 4.48
N LEU A 35 -8.72 -4.74 5.14
CA LEU A 35 -8.93 -4.58 6.57
C LEU A 35 -10.29 -3.96 6.83
N PHE A 36 -11.02 -4.53 7.77
CA PHE A 36 -12.31 -4.02 8.22
C PHE A 36 -12.25 -3.54 9.67
N ASP A 37 -13.01 -2.50 9.97
CA ASP A 37 -13.21 -2.01 11.33
C ASP A 37 -14.20 -2.87 12.13
N ILE A 38 -14.49 -2.43 13.35
CA ILE A 38 -15.43 -3.08 14.28
C ILE A 38 -16.90 -3.07 13.81
N ASN A 39 -17.23 -2.24 12.81
CA ASN A 39 -18.54 -2.11 12.18
C ASN A 39 -18.61 -2.80 10.81
N ALA A 40 -17.57 -3.54 10.42
CA ALA A 40 -17.42 -4.17 9.11
C ALA A 40 -17.37 -3.18 7.93
N GLU A 41 -16.83 -1.98 8.15
CA GLU A 41 -16.48 -1.03 7.10
C GLU A 41 -15.01 -1.17 6.73
N ILE A 42 -14.68 -0.92 5.45
CA ILE A 42 -13.29 -0.98 4.98
C ILE A 42 -12.49 0.09 5.72
N ALA A 43 -11.45 -0.30 6.43
CA ALA A 43 -10.59 0.57 7.22
C ALA A 43 -9.16 0.63 6.68
N GLY A 44 -8.80 -0.25 5.76
CA GLY A 44 -7.48 -0.30 5.16
C GLY A 44 -7.31 -1.44 4.17
N ILE A 45 -6.10 -1.55 3.66
CA ILE A 45 -5.68 -2.55 2.67
C ILE A 45 -4.20 -2.86 2.88
N GLN A 46 -3.81 -4.09 2.55
CA GLN A 46 -2.45 -4.55 2.64
C GLN A 46 -2.02 -5.22 1.35
N THR A 47 -0.72 -5.19 1.10
CA THR A 47 -0.06 -6.23 0.31
C THR A 47 0.67 -7.22 1.22
N ARG A 48 0.60 -8.52 0.88
CA ARG A 48 1.34 -9.62 1.50
C ARG A 48 2.42 -10.14 0.55
N ILE A 49 3.64 -10.22 1.06
CA ILE A 49 4.76 -10.92 0.44
C ILE A 49 5.05 -12.17 1.25
N LYS A 50 4.95 -13.36 0.66
CA LYS A 50 5.22 -14.61 1.40
C LYS A 50 6.70 -14.68 1.78
N VAL A 51 7.00 -15.28 2.93
CA VAL A 51 8.39 -15.55 3.33
C VAL A 51 9.10 -16.43 2.28
N SER A 52 8.38 -17.31 1.59
CA SER A 52 8.94 -18.08 0.46
C SER A 52 9.34 -17.19 -0.73
N ASP A 53 8.60 -16.12 -1.01
CA ASP A 53 8.97 -15.15 -2.05
C ASP A 53 10.16 -14.32 -1.62
N GLU A 54 10.26 -13.98 -0.35
CA GLU A 54 11.43 -13.32 0.23
C GLU A 54 12.68 -14.19 0.13
N GLN A 55 12.59 -15.48 0.47
CA GLN A 55 13.70 -16.41 0.33
C GLN A 55 14.14 -16.59 -1.13
N ARG A 56 13.20 -16.53 -2.07
CA ARG A 56 13.44 -16.67 -3.51
C ARG A 56 14.02 -15.40 -4.15
N THR A 57 13.55 -14.23 -3.74
CA THR A 57 13.81 -12.95 -4.44
C THR A 57 14.69 -11.98 -3.64
N GLY A 58 14.86 -12.19 -2.33
CA GLY A 58 15.48 -11.26 -1.41
C GLY A 58 14.60 -10.07 -1.00
N PHE A 59 13.35 -10.00 -1.48
CA PHE A 59 12.43 -8.89 -1.18
C PHE A 59 11.34 -9.28 -0.17
N PRO A 60 11.00 -8.43 0.81
CA PRO A 60 11.61 -7.13 1.09
C PRO A 60 12.98 -7.30 1.75
N PRO A 61 14.04 -6.54 1.41
CA PRO A 61 15.32 -6.68 2.10
C PRO A 61 15.22 -6.27 3.58
N LYS A 62 16.15 -6.73 4.42
CA LYS A 62 16.14 -6.41 5.87
C LYS A 62 16.18 -4.91 6.16
N SER A 63 16.86 -4.12 5.32
CA SER A 63 16.90 -2.65 5.41
C SER A 63 15.54 -1.99 5.21
N LEU A 64 14.60 -2.67 4.54
CA LEU A 64 13.25 -2.20 4.26
C LEU A 64 12.20 -2.81 5.22
N ARG A 65 12.65 -3.27 6.39
CA ARG A 65 11.80 -3.81 7.47
C ARG A 65 12.08 -3.03 8.75
N PRO A 66 11.25 -2.04 9.13
CA PRO A 66 9.96 -1.62 8.55
C PRO A 66 10.07 -0.89 7.19
N PRO A 67 8.97 -0.73 6.41
CA PRO A 67 7.55 -0.87 6.79
C PRO A 67 6.96 -2.27 6.66
N PHE A 68 7.68 -3.23 6.07
CA PHE A 68 7.20 -4.60 5.99
C PHE A 68 7.27 -5.29 7.36
N VAL A 69 6.12 -5.71 7.89
CA VAL A 69 6.00 -6.36 9.20
C VAL A 69 5.61 -7.82 9.04
N LEU A 70 6.24 -8.70 9.82
CA LEU A 70 5.97 -10.14 9.78
C LEU A 70 4.59 -10.43 10.39
N ASP A 71 3.79 -11.23 9.68
CA ASP A 71 2.40 -11.54 9.99
C ASP A 71 2.00 -12.94 9.44
N GLY A 72 0.78 -13.37 9.74
CA GLY A 72 0.19 -14.61 9.27
C GLY A 72 0.33 -15.74 10.27
N LYS A 73 -0.35 -16.86 9.99
CA LYS A 73 -0.23 -18.06 10.81
C LYS A 73 1.20 -18.57 10.66
N ASP A 74 1.89 -18.75 11.78
CA ASP A 74 3.30 -19.14 11.83
C ASP A 74 4.27 -18.13 11.18
N ASN A 75 3.87 -16.85 11.08
CA ASN A 75 4.70 -15.77 10.53
C ASN A 75 5.16 -16.05 9.09
N ASP A 76 4.23 -16.47 8.24
CA ASP A 76 4.50 -16.94 6.87
C ASP A 76 4.55 -15.81 5.83
N SER A 77 4.30 -14.55 6.20
CA SER A 77 4.28 -13.43 5.26
C SER A 77 4.69 -12.10 5.88
N TYR A 78 5.22 -11.21 5.06
CA TYR A 78 5.40 -9.79 5.36
C TYR A 78 4.21 -9.00 4.85
N VAL A 79 3.64 -8.13 5.67
CA VAL A 79 2.58 -7.20 5.29
C VAL A 79 3.09 -5.77 5.22
N LEU A 80 2.62 -5.02 4.24
CA LEU A 80 2.70 -3.57 4.18
C LEU A 80 1.28 -3.01 4.19
N THR A 81 0.99 -2.11 5.13
CA THR A 81 -0.38 -1.67 5.40
C THR A 81 -0.60 -0.21 5.03
N ALA A 82 -1.72 0.05 4.36
CA ALA A 82 -2.30 1.38 4.20
C ALA A 82 -3.68 1.41 4.87
N TYR A 83 -3.96 2.44 5.66
CA TYR A 83 -5.25 2.64 6.31
C TYR A 83 -6.03 3.79 5.67
N PHE A 84 -7.34 3.66 5.68
CA PHE A 84 -8.31 4.68 5.27
C PHE A 84 -9.03 5.33 6.46
N GLU A 85 -8.82 4.79 7.67
CA GLU A 85 -9.18 5.37 8.96
C GLU A 85 -7.93 5.43 9.85
N ASP A 86 -7.94 6.33 10.83
CA ASP A 86 -6.88 6.39 11.83
C ASP A 86 -6.77 5.01 12.54
N PRO A 87 -5.59 4.34 12.48
CA PRO A 87 -5.44 2.98 13.00
C PRO A 87 -5.81 2.89 14.49
N SER A 88 -5.63 3.96 15.27
CA SER A 88 -6.00 3.98 16.69
C SER A 88 -7.51 3.87 16.94
N LYS A 89 -8.35 4.09 15.92
CA LYS A 89 -9.82 4.10 16.03
C LYS A 89 -10.47 2.84 15.47
N ILE A 90 -9.80 2.09 14.61
CA ILE A 90 -10.40 0.98 13.82
C ILE A 90 -11.19 -0.03 14.67
N CYS A 91 -10.67 -0.39 15.86
CA CYS A 91 -11.29 -1.40 16.72
C CYS A 91 -11.75 -0.85 18.08
N THR A 92 -12.15 0.43 18.15
CA THR A 92 -12.59 1.07 19.40
C THR A 92 -14.11 1.22 19.49
N GLU A 93 -14.62 1.37 20.72
CA GLU A 93 -16.05 1.69 20.94
C GLU A 93 -16.43 3.06 20.36
N GLN A 94 -15.51 4.03 20.35
CA GLN A 94 -15.75 5.31 19.67
C GLN A 94 -16.07 5.12 18.17
N ARG A 95 -15.37 4.20 17.49
CA ARG A 95 -15.69 3.89 16.10
C ARG A 95 -17.02 3.17 15.98
N ARG A 96 -17.35 2.29 16.94
CA ARG A 96 -18.66 1.61 16.98
C ARG A 96 -19.81 2.61 17.01
N GLU A 97 -19.71 3.69 17.77
CA GLU A 97 -20.78 4.69 17.91
C GLU A 97 -21.01 5.54 16.65
N ARG A 98 -20.08 5.56 15.69
CA ARG A 98 -20.16 6.35 14.44
C ARG A 98 -21.06 5.70 13.35
N LEU A 99 -22.18 5.10 13.74
CA LEU A 99 -23.04 4.29 12.84
C LEU A 99 -23.74 5.08 11.73
N GLU A 100 -23.86 6.40 11.87
CA GLU A 100 -24.68 7.23 10.95
C GLU A 100 -23.99 7.56 9.63
N VAL A 101 -22.70 7.28 9.48
CA VAL A 101 -21.96 7.54 8.24
C VAL A 101 -21.18 6.30 7.84
N LYS A 102 -21.78 5.46 6.97
CA LYS A 102 -21.04 4.37 6.33
C LYS A 102 -19.92 4.95 5.47
N SER A 103 -18.69 4.87 5.95
CA SER A 103 -17.56 5.49 5.28
C SER A 103 -16.29 4.71 5.52
N THR A 104 -15.62 4.38 4.40
CA THR A 104 -14.26 3.86 4.35
C THR A 104 -13.23 4.78 5.02
N GLY A 105 -13.65 5.99 5.41
CA GLY A 105 -12.84 6.99 6.09
C GLY A 105 -12.44 8.12 5.14
N GLU A 106 -11.66 9.09 5.64
CA GLU A 106 -11.50 10.40 4.96
C GLU A 106 -10.07 10.72 4.52
N ASN A 107 -9.08 9.97 5.01
CA ASN A 107 -7.66 10.20 4.73
C ASN A 107 -6.97 8.87 4.40
N LEU A 108 -5.72 8.96 3.93
CA LEU A 108 -4.84 7.83 3.72
C LEU A 108 -3.70 7.90 4.74
N TRP A 109 -3.41 6.79 5.38
CA TRP A 109 -2.27 6.62 6.28
C TRP A 109 -1.43 5.43 5.82
N ILE A 110 -0.15 5.64 5.57
CA ILE A 110 0.78 4.56 5.21
C ILE A 110 1.52 4.14 6.46
N GLN A 111 1.51 2.84 6.80
CA GLN A 111 2.33 2.33 7.88
C GLN A 111 3.80 2.38 7.48
N THR A 112 4.61 3.10 8.27
CA THR A 112 6.04 3.30 8.02
C THR A 112 6.91 2.61 9.05
N GLY A 113 6.36 2.24 10.20
CA GLY A 113 7.07 1.55 11.28
C GLY A 113 6.60 0.12 11.51
N SER A 114 7.08 -0.44 12.62
CA SER A 114 6.85 -1.84 13.00
C SER A 114 5.48 -2.07 13.65
N SER A 115 4.83 -1.00 14.11
CA SER A 115 3.54 -1.04 14.80
C SER A 115 2.44 -0.32 14.02
N PRO A 116 1.15 -0.66 14.26
CA PRO A 116 0.02 -0.05 13.56
C PRO A 116 -0.12 1.47 13.78
N SER A 117 0.46 2.01 14.84
CA SER A 117 0.43 3.46 15.17
C SER A 117 1.54 4.26 14.48
N GLU A 118 2.59 3.60 13.99
CA GLU A 118 3.69 4.27 13.28
C GLU A 118 3.31 4.49 11.82
N VAL A 119 2.50 5.53 11.60
CA VAL A 119 1.93 5.87 10.30
C VAL A 119 2.31 7.26 9.83
N MET A 120 2.43 7.40 8.51
CA MET A 120 2.51 8.68 7.81
C MET A 120 1.14 9.02 7.23
N LYS A 121 0.55 10.14 7.66
CA LYS A 121 -0.67 10.68 7.05
C LYS A 121 -0.33 11.32 5.71
N ILE A 122 -1.06 10.94 4.66
CA ILE A 122 -0.87 11.48 3.31
C ILE A 122 -1.76 12.71 3.09
N ALA A 123 -1.19 13.72 2.46
CA ALA A 123 -1.89 14.95 2.11
C ALA A 123 -3.04 14.67 1.13
N LYS A 124 -4.24 15.17 1.42
CA LYS A 124 -5.41 14.98 0.56
C LYS A 124 -5.38 15.87 -0.68
N ASN A 125 -4.86 17.09 -0.55
CA ASN A 125 -4.66 18.01 -1.66
C ASN A 125 -3.21 17.98 -2.10
N GLN A 126 -2.98 18.04 -3.41
CA GLN A 126 -1.65 18.06 -4.01
C GLN A 126 -0.87 19.32 -3.62
N SER A 127 -1.54 20.45 -3.37
CA SER A 127 -0.92 21.68 -2.87
C SER A 127 -0.24 21.53 -1.52
N ASP A 128 -0.64 20.52 -0.75
CA ASP A 128 -0.16 20.27 0.61
C ASP A 128 0.93 19.18 0.65
N ILE A 129 1.26 18.58 -0.52
CA ILE A 129 2.44 17.72 -0.67
C ILE A 129 3.69 18.57 -0.48
N SER A 130 4.63 18.05 0.30
CA SER A 130 5.94 18.66 0.54
C SER A 130 7.04 17.60 0.54
N ALA A 131 8.28 18.05 0.59
CA ALA A 131 9.43 17.17 0.75
C ALA A 131 9.24 16.24 1.97
N PRO A 132 9.67 14.97 1.88
CA PRO A 132 10.52 14.42 0.82
C PRO A 132 9.74 13.73 -0.31
N TRP A 133 8.44 13.98 -0.50
CA TRP A 133 7.74 13.50 -1.70
C TRP A 133 8.25 14.21 -2.94
N VAL A 134 8.71 13.44 -3.92
CA VAL A 134 9.27 13.91 -5.18
C VAL A 134 8.24 13.72 -6.29
N GLU A 135 7.96 14.79 -7.01
CA GLU A 135 7.03 14.76 -8.14
C GLU A 135 7.58 13.92 -9.30
N GLY A 136 6.82 12.92 -9.70
CA GLY A 136 7.02 12.14 -10.91
C GLY A 136 6.35 12.80 -12.11
N LYS A 137 5.70 11.99 -12.95
CA LYS A 137 4.97 12.48 -14.12
C LYS A 137 3.49 12.16 -14.04
N CYS A 138 2.73 12.92 -14.81
CA CYS A 138 1.36 12.59 -15.12
C CYS A 138 1.32 11.38 -16.04
N PHE A 139 0.63 10.32 -15.61
CA PHE A 139 0.29 9.20 -16.47
C PHE A 139 -1.22 9.21 -16.71
N VAL A 140 -1.65 9.41 -17.95
CA VAL A 140 -3.07 9.42 -18.34
C VAL A 140 -3.72 8.11 -17.94
N THR A 141 -4.90 8.18 -17.32
CA THR A 141 -5.65 7.09 -16.66
C THR A 141 -5.18 6.71 -15.25
N MET A 142 -4.09 7.27 -14.74
CA MET A 142 -3.61 7.00 -13.37
C MET A 142 -3.62 8.27 -12.52
N GLY A 143 -2.91 9.31 -12.98
CA GLY A 143 -2.70 10.56 -12.24
C GLY A 143 -1.23 10.99 -12.19
N MET A 144 -0.98 12.08 -11.48
CA MET A 144 0.35 12.60 -11.17
C MET A 144 0.98 11.71 -10.10
N HIS A 145 2.10 11.07 -10.46
CA HIS A 145 2.84 10.21 -9.54
C HIS A 145 3.70 11.03 -8.57
N TYR A 146 3.80 10.57 -7.33
CA TYR A 146 4.79 11.04 -6.36
C TYR A 146 5.52 9.87 -5.72
N TRP A 147 6.83 10.02 -5.57
CA TRP A 147 7.76 9.01 -5.07
C TRP A 147 8.47 9.53 -3.83
N TYR A 148 8.57 8.73 -2.77
CA TYR A 148 9.15 9.21 -1.51
C TYR A 148 10.68 9.21 -1.57
N ASN A 149 11.30 10.36 -1.33
CA ASN A 149 12.75 10.55 -1.19
C ASN A 149 13.59 9.88 -2.30
N THR A 150 13.10 9.95 -3.54
CA THR A 150 13.69 9.24 -4.68
C THR A 150 14.55 10.18 -5.53
N THR A 151 15.75 9.75 -5.90
CA THR A 151 16.72 10.44 -6.76
C THR A 151 17.37 9.46 -7.74
N ALA A 152 18.14 9.94 -8.73
CA ALA A 152 18.87 9.04 -9.64
C ALA A 152 19.83 8.06 -8.93
N ASP A 153 20.39 8.48 -7.78
CA ASP A 153 21.40 7.71 -7.04
C ASP A 153 20.82 7.01 -5.79
N SER A 154 19.49 6.92 -5.69
CA SER A 154 18.84 6.21 -4.58
C SER A 154 19.29 4.75 -4.45
N ASN A 155 19.37 4.28 -3.21
CA ASN A 155 19.51 2.87 -2.91
C ASN A 155 18.15 2.17 -3.01
N CYS A 156 18.03 1.20 -3.93
CA CYS A 156 16.78 0.47 -4.12
C CYS A 156 16.34 -0.34 -2.89
N ASP A 157 17.25 -0.68 -1.99
CA ASP A 157 16.92 -1.43 -0.77
C ASP A 157 16.38 -0.53 0.36
N GLU A 158 16.24 0.77 0.08
CA GLU A 158 15.74 1.81 0.99
C GLU A 158 14.56 2.61 0.40
N LEU A 159 14.17 2.33 -0.85
CA LEU A 159 13.04 3.00 -1.49
C LEU A 159 11.74 2.61 -0.78
N LEU A 160 10.98 3.62 -0.33
CA LEU A 160 9.66 3.38 0.25
C LEU A 160 8.79 2.63 -0.79
N PRO A 161 8.22 1.46 -0.44
CA PRO A 161 7.48 0.61 -1.37
C PRO A 161 6.07 1.12 -1.69
N VAL A 162 5.89 2.46 -1.76
CA VAL A 162 4.62 3.14 -1.99
C VAL A 162 4.82 4.35 -2.91
N PHE A 163 3.92 4.52 -3.87
CA PHE A 163 3.77 5.77 -4.63
C PHE A 163 2.37 6.35 -4.43
N LEU A 164 2.24 7.66 -4.61
CA LEU A 164 0.96 8.36 -4.53
C LEU A 164 0.50 8.81 -5.91
N LEU A 165 -0.81 8.94 -6.08
CA LEU A 165 -1.43 9.47 -7.28
C LEU A 165 -2.33 10.66 -6.94
N TYR A 166 -2.20 11.74 -7.71
CA TYR A 166 -3.09 12.89 -7.65
C TYR A 166 -3.75 13.17 -9.00
N ASN A 167 -5.00 13.63 -9.00
CA ASN A 167 -5.73 14.05 -10.18
C ASN A 167 -6.56 15.29 -9.86
N GLY A 168 -6.49 16.34 -10.68
CA GLY A 168 -7.19 17.60 -10.41
C GLY A 168 -6.83 18.20 -9.04
N GLY A 169 -5.58 18.06 -8.60
CA GLY A 169 -5.10 18.56 -7.32
C GLY A 169 -5.55 17.76 -6.08
N ARG A 170 -6.15 16.57 -6.23
CA ARG A 170 -6.62 15.74 -5.11
C ARG A 170 -6.06 14.32 -5.20
N LEU A 171 -5.77 13.74 -4.03
CA LEU A 171 -5.35 12.35 -3.91
C LEU A 171 -6.46 11.46 -4.51
N ASN A 172 -6.11 10.70 -5.55
CA ASN A 172 -7.07 9.89 -6.31
C ASN A 172 -6.72 8.38 -6.27
N GLY A 173 -5.52 8.05 -5.81
CA GLY A 173 -5.06 6.69 -5.59
C GLY A 173 -3.65 6.66 -4.99
N PHE A 174 -3.15 5.45 -4.81
CA PHE A 174 -1.78 5.15 -4.43
C PHE A 174 -1.45 3.74 -4.94
N GLY A 175 -0.23 3.26 -4.73
CA GLY A 175 0.08 1.87 -5.02
C GLY A 175 1.23 1.33 -4.19
N PHE A 176 1.33 0.00 -4.18
CA PHE A 176 2.44 -0.71 -3.57
C PHE A 176 3.42 -1.14 -4.64
N VAL A 177 4.71 -1.12 -4.30
CA VAL A 177 5.81 -1.52 -5.17
C VAL A 177 6.63 -2.59 -4.48
N ALA A 178 6.79 -3.73 -5.15
CA ALA A 178 7.79 -4.73 -4.80
C ALA A 178 8.88 -4.71 -5.87
N LEU A 179 10.13 -4.49 -5.45
CA LEU A 179 11.29 -4.58 -6.35
C LEU A 179 11.71 -6.05 -6.55
N ALA A 180 10.73 -6.88 -6.90
CA ALA A 180 10.82 -8.31 -7.12
C ALA A 180 9.62 -8.81 -7.95
N ASP A 181 9.75 -10.02 -8.48
CA ASP A 181 8.68 -10.71 -9.21
C ASP A 181 7.73 -11.42 -8.23
N ILE A 182 6.60 -10.77 -7.95
CA ILE A 182 5.53 -11.29 -7.11
C ILE A 182 4.44 -11.90 -7.99
N GLU A 183 4.22 -13.21 -7.84
CA GLU A 183 3.22 -13.95 -8.61
C GLU A 183 1.82 -13.71 -8.02
N SER A 184 1.08 -12.80 -8.63
CA SER A 184 -0.33 -12.53 -8.32
C SER A 184 -0.99 -11.81 -9.47
N ALA A 185 -2.28 -12.10 -9.71
CA ALA A 185 -3.06 -11.40 -10.73
C ALA A 185 -3.33 -9.92 -10.37
N TYR A 186 -3.05 -9.51 -9.13
CA TYR A 186 -3.19 -8.13 -8.67
C TYR A 186 -1.96 -7.25 -8.96
N TYR A 187 -0.85 -7.86 -9.38
CA TYR A 187 0.38 -7.16 -9.72
C TYR A 187 0.50 -7.01 -11.24
N GLU A 188 0.79 -5.79 -11.69
CA GLU A 188 1.35 -5.54 -13.01
C GLU A 188 2.88 -5.55 -12.91
N HIS A 189 3.53 -5.72 -14.07
CA HIS A 189 4.98 -5.83 -14.14
C HIS A 189 5.54 -4.89 -15.22
N PRO A 190 5.66 -3.59 -14.93
CA PRO A 190 6.20 -2.62 -15.87
C PRO A 190 7.66 -2.92 -16.18
N GLU A 191 8.08 -2.70 -17.43
CA GLU A 191 9.48 -2.84 -17.82
C GLU A 191 10.24 -1.56 -17.50
N TYR A 192 11.57 -1.65 -17.32
CA TYR A 192 12.41 -0.49 -16.99
C TYR A 192 12.23 0.68 -17.98
N LYS A 193 12.03 0.38 -19.27
CA LYS A 193 11.79 1.39 -20.32
C LYS A 193 10.54 2.24 -20.05
N ASP A 194 9.57 1.69 -19.32
CA ASP A 194 8.27 2.32 -19.03
C ASP A 194 8.37 3.31 -17.86
N PHE A 195 9.41 3.22 -17.03
CA PHE A 195 9.53 4.05 -15.81
C PHE A 195 9.62 5.54 -16.12
N LYS A 196 10.16 5.90 -17.30
CA LYS A 196 10.21 7.28 -17.78
C LYS A 196 8.83 7.86 -18.10
N MET A 197 7.78 7.05 -18.15
CA MET A 197 6.40 7.53 -18.33
C MET A 197 5.81 8.11 -17.05
N PHE A 198 6.23 7.63 -15.87
CA PHE A 198 5.67 8.03 -14.57
C PHE A 198 6.71 8.59 -13.58
N MET A 199 8.00 8.48 -13.87
CA MET A 199 9.08 9.14 -13.11
C MET A 199 9.72 10.25 -13.96
N LYS A 200 10.09 11.37 -13.31
CA LYS A 200 10.93 12.42 -13.93
C LYS A 200 12.38 11.97 -13.99
N GLU A 201 12.89 11.47 -12.88
CA GLU A 201 14.22 10.91 -12.73
C GLU A 201 14.08 9.46 -12.26
N VAL A 202 14.59 8.51 -13.05
CA VAL A 202 14.51 7.07 -12.74
C VAL A 202 15.77 6.69 -11.97
N PRO A 203 15.67 6.13 -10.74
CA PRO A 203 16.82 5.62 -10.02
C PRO A 203 17.61 4.61 -10.85
N LYS A 204 18.92 4.79 -10.95
CA LYS A 204 19.82 3.91 -11.70
C LYS A 204 19.76 2.47 -11.17
N CYS A 205 19.58 2.31 -9.85
CA CYS A 205 19.50 1.01 -9.22
C CYS A 205 18.35 0.13 -9.76
N LEU A 206 17.30 0.73 -10.36
CA LEU A 206 16.17 -0.02 -10.91
C LEU A 206 16.51 -0.76 -12.21
N GLU A 207 17.56 -0.34 -12.93
CA GLU A 207 17.97 -0.97 -14.19
C GLU A 207 18.35 -2.45 -14.00
N SER A 208 18.94 -2.78 -12.84
CA SER A 208 19.45 -4.12 -12.54
C SER A 208 18.54 -4.94 -11.63
N LYS A 209 17.38 -4.43 -11.19
CA LYS A 209 16.49 -5.16 -10.26
C LYS A 209 15.69 -6.30 -10.92
N GLY A 210 15.62 -6.32 -12.25
CA GLY A 210 14.84 -7.31 -12.99
C GLY A 210 13.35 -6.97 -12.99
N ARG A 211 12.49 -7.98 -12.78
CA ARG A 211 11.04 -7.79 -12.76
C ARG A 211 10.62 -7.08 -11.47
N ILE A 212 9.82 -6.03 -11.63
CA ILE A 212 9.21 -5.25 -10.55
C ILE A 212 7.72 -5.52 -10.59
N SER A 213 7.09 -5.60 -9.42
CA SER A 213 5.65 -5.81 -9.26
C SER A 213 5.02 -4.56 -8.64
N THR A 214 4.07 -3.95 -9.35
CA THR A 214 3.31 -2.80 -8.85
C THR A 214 1.82 -3.10 -8.79
N THR A 215 1.12 -2.56 -7.81
CA THR A 215 -0.35 -2.68 -7.72
C THR A 215 -0.94 -1.35 -7.34
N HIS A 216 -2.08 -1.04 -7.93
CA HIS A 216 -2.73 0.26 -7.82
C HIS A 216 -4.02 0.14 -7.01
N VAL A 217 -4.21 1.07 -6.06
CA VAL A 217 -5.43 1.22 -5.29
C VAL A 217 -6.05 2.57 -5.62
N TYR A 218 -7.11 2.54 -6.42
CA TYR A 218 -7.82 3.74 -6.85
C TYR A 218 -8.99 4.07 -5.94
N MET A 219 -9.10 5.34 -5.57
CA MET A 219 -10.23 5.92 -4.83
C MET A 219 -11.24 6.60 -5.78
N THR A 220 -10.91 6.61 -7.07
CA THR A 220 -11.67 7.23 -8.15
C THR A 220 -11.71 6.28 -9.36
N ARG A 221 -12.41 6.64 -10.43
CA ARG A 221 -12.40 5.83 -11.66
C ARG A 221 -11.12 6.12 -12.47
N PRO A 222 -10.23 5.12 -12.71
CA PRO A 222 -8.94 5.33 -13.38
C PRO A 222 -9.07 6.04 -14.72
N LEU A 223 -10.02 5.59 -15.55
CA LEU A 223 -10.28 6.14 -16.88
C LEU A 223 -10.66 7.63 -16.91
N LEU A 224 -10.89 8.26 -15.75
CA LEU A 224 -11.20 9.69 -15.62
C LEU A 224 -10.05 10.50 -15.01
N ASN A 225 -8.87 9.91 -14.88
CA ASN A 225 -7.69 10.58 -14.35
C ASN A 225 -6.81 11.10 -15.49
N TYR A 226 -6.63 12.41 -15.55
CA TYR A 226 -5.90 13.10 -16.61
C TYR A 226 -4.80 14.04 -16.08
N CYS A 227 -4.69 14.12 -14.74
CA CYS A 227 -3.94 15.12 -13.99
C CYS A 227 -4.51 16.52 -14.19
#